data_AF-A0A2D7XVD4-F1
#
_entry.id   AF-A0A2D7XVD4-F1
#
_cell.length_a   1.000
_cell.length_b   1.000
_cell.length_c   1.000
_cell.angle_alpha   90.00
_cell.angle_beta   90.00
_cell.angle_gamma   90.00
#
_symmetry.space_group_name_H-M   'P 1'
#
loop_
_entity.id
_entity.type
_entity.pdbx_description
1 polymer ?
#
loop_
_entity_poly.entity_id
_entity_poly.type
_entity_poly.pdbx_seq_one_letter_code
_entity_poly.pdbx_strand_id
1 'polypeptide(L)'
;MIPAKSIRRLIPCLGLIAAVFAAPTALAQQEEPVCPANIKERMDTLQAGVMDRLNAGEQNPDFTPPPITEDPLVAETLTLLDSCGYNRAVQRKLTDFLVGIAYDVHNIQEKAQLADLAYASYTNAEFAFYACEQDNPLTPTLCDTSDESRSVLADLRETLPNFIWPTMFQYALTGNSYPAFSLEMFSNCPYPDDDVLVDELNWHARSLKEFVDDPQIKRFAVGFIPLNYRADALRRVCPNSARSITIAMAENWALLAERALDNPDLPFPDGSVPPSSFPTDIARDGLVLLDALPDLPENAELFEVRARLNAVIEADQL
;
A
#
# COMPACT_ATOMS: atom_id res chain seq x y z
N MET A 1 33.88 29.31 -15.90
CA MET A 1 35.11 28.69 -16.43
C MET A 1 34.99 27.18 -16.26
N ILE A 2 35.04 26.44 -17.36
CA ILE A 2 35.07 24.96 -17.42
C ILE A 2 36.54 24.52 -17.21
N PRO A 3 36.83 23.30 -16.72
CA PRO A 3 37.00 22.24 -17.71
C PRO A 3 36.43 20.88 -17.29
N ALA A 4 35.77 20.26 -18.26
CA ALA A 4 35.65 18.82 -18.39
C ALA A 4 37.03 18.22 -18.66
N LYS A 5 37.33 17.04 -18.08
CA LYS A 5 38.24 16.06 -18.66
C LYS A 5 37.78 14.64 -18.34
N SER A 6 37.36 13.97 -19.41
CA SER A 6 37.12 12.55 -19.57
C SER A 6 38.42 11.82 -19.92
N ILE A 7 38.72 10.67 -19.28
CA ILE A 7 39.48 9.49 -19.79
C ILE A 7 39.10 8.31 -18.84
N ARG A 8 38.16 7.40 -19.15
CA ARG A 8 38.23 6.16 -19.96
C ARG A 8 39.42 5.21 -19.70
N ARG A 9 39.13 4.06 -19.07
CA ARG A 9 39.43 2.64 -19.48
C ARG A 9 38.95 1.71 -18.35
N LEU A 10 37.83 0.97 -18.49
CA LEU A 10 37.64 -0.35 -19.17
C LEU A 10 38.64 -1.41 -18.66
N ILE A 11 38.22 -2.31 -17.75
CA ILE A 11 37.60 -3.66 -17.97
C ILE A 11 38.68 -4.66 -18.46
N PRO A 12 38.84 -5.86 -17.86
CA PRO A 12 37.95 -6.97 -18.27
C PRO A 12 37.65 -8.14 -17.31
N CYS A 13 36.50 -8.76 -17.63
CA CYS A 13 36.26 -10.21 -17.71
C CYS A 13 36.07 -10.97 -16.38
N LEU A 14 35.13 -11.91 -16.23
CA LEU A 14 34.20 -12.67 -17.10
C LEU A 14 32.96 -13.01 -16.25
N GLY A 15 31.71 -12.93 -16.71
CA GLY A 15 31.09 -13.74 -17.77
C GLY A 15 30.31 -14.89 -17.10
N LEU A 16 29.01 -15.13 -17.32
CA LEU A 16 28.18 -15.09 -18.54
C LEU A 16 26.75 -14.55 -18.19
N ILE A 17 26.14 -13.60 -18.92
CA ILE A 17 25.41 -13.69 -20.23
C ILE A 17 24.10 -14.50 -20.08
N ALA A 18 22.92 -13.88 -19.92
CA ALA A 18 22.04 -13.18 -20.89
C ALA A 18 21.02 -14.09 -21.63
N ALA A 19 19.87 -13.49 -21.97
CA ALA A 19 18.62 -14.03 -22.55
C ALA A 19 17.69 -14.65 -21.48
N VAL A 20 16.40 -14.30 -21.38
CA VAL A 20 15.41 -14.40 -22.46
C VAL A 20 14.33 -13.32 -22.34
N PHE A 21 14.21 -12.46 -23.36
CA PHE A 21 12.90 -11.96 -23.80
C PHE A 21 12.52 -12.78 -25.04
N ALA A 22 11.23 -13.16 -25.12
CA ALA A 22 10.49 -13.84 -26.20
C ALA A 22 10.25 -15.37 -26.07
N ALA A 23 9.02 -15.68 -25.62
CA ALA A 23 8.15 -16.81 -25.97
C ALA A 23 8.47 -18.24 -25.47
N PRO A 24 7.43 -19.09 -25.43
CA PRO A 24 6.80 -19.60 -24.22
C PRO A 24 7.73 -20.61 -23.52
N THR A 25 8.41 -20.17 -22.45
CA THR A 25 9.16 -21.11 -21.63
C THR A 25 8.18 -21.87 -20.75
N ALA A 26 8.21 -23.19 -20.92
CA ALA A 26 7.62 -24.19 -20.05
C ALA A 26 7.48 -23.68 -18.61
N LEU A 27 6.25 -23.75 -18.09
CA LEU A 27 5.97 -23.72 -16.66
C LEU A 27 6.96 -24.71 -16.01
N ALA A 28 8.05 -24.19 -15.45
CA ALA A 28 8.72 -24.89 -14.38
C ALA A 28 7.62 -25.09 -13.35
N GLN A 29 7.24 -26.34 -13.12
CA GLN A 29 6.40 -26.71 -12.00
C GLN A 29 7.19 -26.33 -10.75
N GLN A 30 7.05 -25.08 -10.33
CA GLN A 30 7.42 -24.66 -9.00
C GLN A 30 6.54 -25.55 -8.11
N GLU A 31 7.16 -26.50 -7.40
CA GLU A 31 6.44 -27.34 -6.45
C GLU A 31 5.68 -26.38 -5.53
N GLU A 32 4.35 -26.45 -5.57
CA GLU A 32 3.54 -25.58 -4.75
C GLU A 32 3.95 -25.81 -3.28
N PRO A 33 4.26 -24.75 -2.52
CA PRO A 33 4.62 -24.86 -1.11
C PRO A 33 3.53 -25.62 -0.37
N VAL A 34 3.94 -26.73 0.25
CA VAL A 34 3.04 -27.63 0.98
C VAL A 34 3.09 -27.28 2.46
N CYS A 35 1.92 -27.01 3.02
CA CYS A 35 1.79 -26.79 4.46
C CYS A 35 2.35 -27.96 5.27
N PRO A 36 3.04 -27.68 6.40
CA PRO A 36 3.55 -28.73 7.26
C PRO A 36 2.41 -29.56 7.86
N ALA A 37 2.62 -30.87 8.03
CA ALA A 37 1.59 -31.79 8.54
C ALA A 37 1.08 -31.44 9.95
N ASN A 38 1.90 -30.75 10.76
CA ASN A 38 1.55 -30.28 12.09
C ASN A 38 1.05 -28.82 12.11
N ILE A 39 0.55 -28.29 10.98
CA ILE A 39 0.12 -26.88 10.87
C ILE A 39 -0.85 -26.46 11.97
N LYS A 40 -1.80 -27.31 12.35
CA LYS A 40 -2.77 -26.99 13.40
C LYS A 40 -2.09 -26.68 14.73
N GLU A 41 -1.19 -27.54 15.18
CA GLU A 41 -0.44 -27.38 16.43
C GLU A 41 0.44 -26.12 16.40
N ARG A 42 1.09 -25.85 15.25
CA ARG A 42 1.89 -24.64 15.05
C ARG A 42 1.03 -23.37 15.14
N MET A 43 -0.12 -23.36 14.49
CA MET A 43 -1.07 -22.23 14.53
C MET A 43 -1.64 -22.01 15.93
N ASP A 44 -1.97 -23.08 16.66
CA ASP A 44 -2.48 -22.98 18.04
C ASP A 44 -1.39 -22.44 18.99
N THR A 45 -0.13 -22.87 18.81
CA THR A 45 1.02 -22.36 19.57
C THR A 45 1.29 -20.90 19.27
N LEU A 46 1.27 -20.52 17.99
CA LEU A 46 1.46 -19.13 17.56
C LEU A 46 0.34 -18.24 18.09
N GLN A 47 -0.92 -18.69 18.02
CA GLN A 47 -2.07 -17.97 18.59
C GLN A 47 -1.92 -17.74 20.09
N ALA A 48 -1.54 -18.77 20.86
CA ALA A 48 -1.30 -18.62 22.28
C ALA A 48 -0.19 -17.60 22.57
N GLY A 49 0.93 -17.66 21.83
CA GLY A 49 2.03 -16.72 21.98
C GLY A 49 1.66 -15.27 21.66
N VAL A 50 0.85 -15.03 20.62
CA VAL A 50 0.33 -13.69 20.29
C VAL A 50 -0.60 -13.18 21.38
N MET A 51 -1.51 -14.01 21.88
CA MET A 51 -2.42 -13.61 22.97
C MET A 51 -1.67 -13.33 24.28
N ASP A 52 -0.67 -14.14 24.63
CA ASP A 52 0.17 -13.92 25.80
C ASP A 52 0.93 -12.59 25.70
N ARG A 53 1.41 -12.24 24.50
CA ARG A 53 2.05 -10.95 24.25
C ARG A 53 1.08 -9.79 24.44
N LEU A 54 -0.09 -9.84 23.80
CA LEU A 54 -1.11 -8.79 23.92
C LEU A 54 -1.50 -8.59 25.40
N ASN A 55 -1.72 -9.68 26.13
CA ASN A 55 -2.00 -9.64 27.56
C ASN A 55 -0.84 -9.01 28.37
N ALA A 56 0.41 -9.29 28.00
CA ALA A 56 1.58 -8.69 28.64
C ALA A 56 1.69 -7.18 28.38
N GLY A 57 1.41 -6.74 27.15
CA GLY A 57 1.36 -5.31 26.78
C GLY A 57 0.25 -4.56 27.52
N GLU A 58 -0.95 -5.15 27.63
CA GLU A 58 -2.06 -4.57 28.38
C GLU A 58 -1.77 -4.45 29.89
N GLN A 59 -1.11 -5.46 30.47
CA GLN A 59 -0.82 -5.50 31.89
C GLN A 59 0.41 -4.67 32.28
N ASN A 60 1.32 -4.41 31.34
CA ASN A 60 2.55 -3.69 31.58
C ASN A 60 2.81 -2.65 30.46
N PRO A 61 2.52 -1.36 30.71
CA PRO A 61 2.78 -0.28 29.75
C PRO A 61 4.26 -0.11 29.34
N ASP A 62 5.19 -0.63 30.15
CA ASP A 62 6.63 -0.61 29.86
C ASP A 62 7.10 -1.90 29.15
N PHE A 63 6.18 -2.79 28.78
CA PHE A 63 6.50 -3.97 27.99
C PHE A 63 7.12 -3.55 26.66
N THR A 64 8.33 -4.04 26.39
CA THR A 64 9.01 -3.83 25.12
C THR A 64 9.12 -5.19 24.42
N PRO A 65 8.45 -5.39 23.27
CA PRO A 65 8.61 -6.63 22.52
C PRO A 65 10.05 -6.77 22.01
N PRO A 66 10.51 -8.01 21.73
CA PRO A 66 11.79 -8.21 21.06
C PRO A 66 11.79 -7.54 19.67
N PRO A 67 12.96 -7.11 19.17
CA PRO A 67 13.08 -6.65 17.78
C PRO A 67 12.58 -7.71 16.80
N ILE A 68 11.96 -7.30 15.69
CA ILE A 68 11.33 -8.21 14.71
C ILE A 68 12.30 -9.31 14.23
N THR A 69 13.58 -8.97 14.04
CA THR A 69 14.61 -9.91 13.57
C THR A 69 14.95 -11.02 14.57
N GLU A 70 14.63 -10.82 15.85
CA GLU A 70 14.90 -11.75 16.95
C GLU A 70 13.61 -12.36 17.52
N ASP A 71 12.45 -11.98 16.95
CA ASP A 71 11.16 -12.33 17.47
C ASP A 71 10.73 -13.73 16.99
N PRO A 72 10.57 -14.71 17.90
CA PRO A 72 10.15 -16.05 17.53
C PRO A 72 8.73 -16.11 16.94
N LEU A 73 7.83 -15.20 17.33
CA LEU A 73 6.48 -15.15 16.77
C LEU A 73 6.52 -14.68 15.31
N VAL A 74 7.34 -13.69 15.01
CA VAL A 74 7.55 -13.22 13.63
C VAL A 74 8.22 -14.31 12.80
N ALA A 75 9.30 -14.92 13.29
CA ALA A 75 10.04 -15.95 12.57
C ALA A 75 9.13 -17.16 12.21
N GLU A 76 8.29 -17.59 13.16
CA GLU A 76 7.31 -18.65 12.93
C GLU A 76 6.24 -18.22 11.92
N THR A 77 5.72 -16.99 12.03
CA THR A 77 4.75 -16.44 11.08
C THR A 77 5.31 -16.38 9.66
N LEU A 78 6.54 -15.90 9.47
CA LEU A 78 7.22 -15.87 8.18
C LEU A 78 7.43 -17.27 7.60
N THR A 79 7.83 -18.22 8.44
CA THR A 79 7.97 -19.63 8.03
C THR A 79 6.65 -20.21 7.52
N LEU A 80 5.54 -19.86 8.19
CA LEU A 80 4.21 -20.28 7.77
C LEU A 80 3.70 -19.53 6.54
N LEU A 81 4.02 -18.25 6.37
CA LEU A 81 3.70 -17.52 5.14
C LEU A 81 4.35 -18.18 3.91
N ASP A 82 5.62 -18.55 4.02
CA ASP A 82 6.38 -19.20 2.94
C ASP A 82 5.86 -20.63 2.64
N SER A 83 5.66 -21.44 3.69
CA SER A 83 5.26 -22.85 3.54
C SER A 83 3.77 -23.06 3.27
N CYS A 84 2.91 -22.10 3.59
CA CYS A 84 1.46 -22.18 3.46
C CYS A 84 0.86 -21.06 2.60
N GLY A 85 1.63 -20.50 1.64
CA GLY A 85 1.21 -19.38 0.79
C GLY A 85 -0.17 -19.51 0.17
N TYR A 86 -0.59 -20.73 -0.17
CA TYR A 86 -1.87 -21.03 -0.82
C TYR A 86 -2.96 -21.58 0.13
N ASN A 87 -2.64 -21.80 1.40
CA ASN A 87 -3.63 -22.30 2.36
C ASN A 87 -4.42 -21.14 2.99
N ARG A 88 -5.63 -20.92 2.49
CA ARG A 88 -6.52 -19.83 2.90
C ARG A 88 -6.74 -19.74 4.42
N ALA A 89 -7.02 -20.85 5.08
CA ALA A 89 -7.29 -20.86 6.53
C ALA A 89 -6.06 -20.43 7.33
N VAL A 90 -4.87 -20.75 6.81
CA VAL A 90 -3.59 -20.32 7.38
C VAL A 90 -3.34 -18.85 7.09
N GLN A 91 -3.39 -18.41 5.82
CA GLN A 91 -3.16 -17.01 5.43
C GLN A 91 -4.05 -16.03 6.20
N ARG A 92 -5.33 -16.37 6.38
CA ARG A 92 -6.24 -15.60 7.24
C ARG A 92 -5.65 -15.39 8.64
N LYS A 93 -5.36 -16.48 9.34
CA LYS A 93 -4.89 -16.41 10.72
C LYS A 93 -3.53 -15.72 10.82
N LEU A 94 -2.68 -15.87 9.81
CA LEU A 94 -1.40 -15.17 9.75
C LEU A 94 -1.59 -13.66 9.65
N THR A 95 -2.60 -13.16 8.91
CA THR A 95 -2.96 -11.74 8.93
C THR A 95 -3.28 -11.26 10.35
N ASP A 96 -4.17 -11.97 11.07
CA ASP A 96 -4.55 -11.63 12.44
C ASP A 96 -3.34 -11.65 13.40
N PHE A 97 -2.46 -12.64 13.25
CA PHE A 97 -1.25 -12.75 14.07
C PHE A 97 -0.27 -11.60 13.80
N LEU A 98 -0.07 -11.21 12.54
CA LEU A 98 0.80 -10.08 12.20
C LEU A 98 0.28 -8.77 12.78
N VAL A 99 -1.04 -8.55 12.72
CA VAL A 99 -1.70 -7.39 13.34
C VAL A 99 -1.53 -7.42 14.86
N GLY A 100 -1.78 -8.57 15.49
CA GLY A 100 -1.61 -8.74 16.93
C GLY A 100 -0.17 -8.52 17.39
N ILE A 101 0.81 -9.07 16.67
CA ILE A 101 2.25 -8.85 16.94
C ILE A 101 2.59 -7.36 16.82
N ALA A 102 2.04 -6.68 15.82
CA ALA A 102 2.34 -5.28 15.54
C ALA A 102 1.66 -4.27 16.48
N TYR A 103 0.67 -4.72 17.28
CA TYR A 103 -0.05 -3.84 18.20
C TYR A 103 0.88 -3.20 19.24
N ASP A 104 1.83 -3.97 19.77
CA ASP A 104 2.79 -3.53 20.80
C ASP A 104 4.10 -2.96 20.21
N VAL A 105 4.20 -2.87 18.87
CA VAL A 105 5.39 -2.34 18.19
C VAL A 105 5.25 -0.81 18.06
N HIS A 106 6.06 -0.09 18.82
CA HIS A 106 6.08 1.39 18.80
C HIS A 106 6.93 1.98 17.66
N ASN A 107 7.89 1.22 17.13
CA ASN A 107 8.69 1.67 16.00
C ASN A 107 7.87 1.58 14.71
N ILE A 108 7.63 2.72 14.05
CA ILE A 108 6.82 2.78 12.84
C ILE A 108 7.40 1.95 11.68
N GLN A 109 8.72 1.82 11.57
CA GLN A 109 9.35 1.03 10.52
C GLN A 109 9.05 -0.46 10.69
N GLU A 110 9.21 -0.96 11.92
CA GLU A 110 8.93 -2.35 12.28
C GLU A 110 7.42 -2.63 12.16
N LYS A 111 6.58 -1.72 12.65
CA LYS A 111 5.12 -1.82 12.53
C LYS A 111 4.67 -1.89 11.07
N ALA A 112 5.26 -1.05 10.21
CA ALA A 112 4.97 -1.04 8.78
C ALA A 112 5.47 -2.28 8.05
N GLN A 113 6.59 -2.88 8.47
CA GLN A 113 7.03 -4.18 7.94
C GLN A 113 6.01 -5.29 8.27
N LEU A 114 5.48 -5.32 9.50
CA LEU A 114 4.45 -6.29 9.87
C LEU A 114 3.14 -6.05 9.14
N ALA A 115 2.74 -4.78 8.96
CA ALA A 115 1.57 -4.43 8.17
C ALA A 115 1.72 -4.77 6.67
N ASP A 116 2.92 -4.65 6.10
CA ASP A 116 3.22 -5.06 4.72
C ASP A 116 3.03 -6.57 4.53
N LEU A 117 3.56 -7.37 5.47
CA LEU A 117 3.33 -8.82 5.51
C LEU A 117 1.85 -9.16 5.72
N ALA A 118 1.16 -8.44 6.60
CA ALA A 118 -0.26 -8.65 6.88
C ALA A 118 -1.11 -8.38 5.64
N TYR A 119 -0.76 -7.34 4.87
CA TYR A 119 -1.41 -6.99 3.61
C TYR A 119 -1.18 -8.06 2.53
N ALA A 120 0.05 -8.55 2.37
CA ALA A 120 0.34 -9.65 1.45
C ALA A 120 -0.46 -10.93 1.81
N SER A 121 -0.53 -11.26 3.11
CA SER A 121 -1.31 -12.39 3.62
C SER A 121 -2.82 -12.21 3.40
N TYR A 122 -3.33 -10.99 3.65
CA TYR A 122 -4.73 -10.63 3.45
C TYR A 122 -5.15 -10.79 1.99
N THR A 123 -4.40 -10.19 1.07
CA THR A 123 -4.71 -10.23 -0.37
C THR A 123 -4.68 -11.66 -0.89
N ASN A 124 -3.70 -12.48 -0.48
CA ASN A 124 -3.67 -13.92 -0.81
C ASN A 124 -4.92 -14.66 -0.30
N ALA A 125 -5.34 -14.40 0.94
CA ALA A 125 -6.54 -15.01 1.52
C ALA A 125 -7.82 -14.57 0.80
N GLU A 126 -7.91 -13.30 0.40
CA GLU A 126 -9.06 -12.73 -0.32
C GLU A 126 -9.18 -13.28 -1.74
N PHE A 127 -8.08 -13.33 -2.51
CA PHE A 127 -8.07 -13.96 -3.84
C PHE A 127 -8.50 -15.43 -3.79
N ALA A 128 -7.99 -16.18 -2.82
CA ALA A 128 -8.36 -17.58 -2.64
C ALA A 128 -9.87 -17.73 -2.37
N PHE A 129 -10.51 -16.78 -1.67
CA PHE A 129 -11.95 -16.82 -1.48
C PHE A 129 -12.73 -16.53 -2.75
N TYR A 130 -12.39 -15.45 -3.46
CA TYR A 130 -13.11 -15.05 -4.67
C TYR A 130 -12.98 -16.09 -5.79
N ALA A 131 -11.80 -16.72 -5.91
CA ALA A 131 -11.62 -17.83 -6.86
C ALA A 131 -12.54 -19.03 -6.57
N CYS A 132 -12.82 -19.29 -5.28
CA CYS A 132 -13.75 -20.33 -4.87
C CYS A 132 -15.23 -19.97 -5.13
N GLU A 133 -15.64 -18.71 -4.92
CA GLU A 133 -17.03 -18.29 -5.20
C GLU A 133 -17.36 -18.27 -6.70
N GLN A 134 -16.36 -18.09 -7.57
CA GLN A 134 -16.55 -18.06 -9.03
C GLN A 134 -16.49 -19.43 -9.72
N ASP A 135 -16.54 -20.53 -8.96
CA ASP A 135 -16.54 -21.92 -9.49
C ASP A 135 -15.33 -22.20 -10.41
N ASN A 136 -14.18 -21.59 -10.11
CA ASN A 136 -12.96 -21.74 -10.91
C ASN A 136 -12.30 -23.10 -10.57
N PRO A 137 -12.16 -24.05 -11.52
CA PRO A 137 -11.85 -25.45 -11.23
C PRO A 137 -10.42 -25.75 -10.75
N LEU A 138 -9.59 -24.73 -10.50
CA LEU A 138 -8.19 -24.93 -10.12
C LEU A 138 -7.99 -25.38 -8.66
N THR A 139 -8.95 -25.18 -7.76
CA THR A 139 -8.84 -25.65 -6.35
C THR A 139 -10.16 -26.09 -5.71
N PRO A 140 -10.86 -27.15 -6.21
CA PRO A 140 -12.18 -27.54 -5.71
C PRO A 140 -12.17 -28.14 -4.29
N THR A 141 -11.02 -28.63 -3.80
CA THR A 141 -10.93 -29.40 -2.55
C THR A 141 -10.83 -28.57 -1.27
N LEU A 142 -10.83 -27.22 -1.37
CA LEU A 142 -10.67 -26.31 -0.23
C LEU A 142 -11.75 -25.21 -0.15
N CYS A 143 -12.77 -25.25 -1.01
CA CYS A 143 -13.80 -24.22 -1.05
C CYS A 143 -14.85 -24.45 0.06
N ASP A 144 -14.66 -23.78 1.19
CA ASP A 144 -15.73 -23.51 2.15
C ASP A 144 -16.26 -22.08 1.93
N THR A 145 -17.49 -21.99 1.44
CA THR A 145 -18.26 -20.76 1.24
C THR A 145 -19.37 -20.60 2.29
N SER A 146 -19.23 -21.26 3.45
CA SER A 146 -20.16 -21.13 4.57
C SER A 146 -20.34 -19.68 5.02
N ASP A 147 -21.46 -19.39 5.69
CA ASP A 147 -21.71 -18.07 6.30
C ASP A 147 -20.62 -17.70 7.33
N GLU A 148 -20.04 -18.71 8.00
CA GLU A 148 -18.87 -18.54 8.87
C GLU A 148 -17.68 -18.03 8.06
N SER A 149 -17.35 -18.67 6.94
CA SER A 149 -16.28 -18.22 6.03
C SER A 149 -16.49 -16.81 5.45
N ARG A 150 -17.72 -16.33 5.34
CA ARG A 150 -18.07 -14.96 4.90
C ARG A 150 -17.94 -13.92 6.01
N SER A 151 -18.48 -14.20 7.20
CA SER A 151 -18.34 -13.31 8.37
C SER A 151 -16.87 -13.03 8.67
N VAL A 152 -16.07 -14.07 8.55
CA VAL A 152 -14.62 -14.06 8.70
C VAL A 152 -13.90 -13.12 7.73
N LEU A 153 -14.38 -13.01 6.49
CA LEU A 153 -13.82 -12.08 5.52
C LEU A 153 -14.22 -10.64 5.80
N ALA A 154 -15.41 -10.42 6.35
CA ALA A 154 -15.79 -9.11 6.83
C ALA A 154 -14.83 -8.65 7.94
N ASP A 155 -14.52 -9.51 8.91
CA ASP A 155 -13.55 -9.21 9.98
C ASP A 155 -12.14 -8.90 9.41
N LEU A 156 -11.68 -9.68 8.43
CA LEU A 156 -10.41 -9.42 7.75
C LEU A 156 -10.41 -8.08 7.00
N ARG A 157 -11.52 -7.73 6.34
CA ARG A 157 -11.68 -6.44 5.66
C ARG A 157 -11.58 -5.26 6.63
N GLU A 158 -12.08 -5.39 7.85
CA GLU A 158 -11.94 -4.34 8.88
C GLU A 158 -10.48 -4.07 9.26
N THR A 159 -9.57 -5.02 9.06
CA THR A 159 -8.13 -4.84 9.32
C THR A 159 -7.51 -3.78 8.39
N LEU A 160 -8.05 -3.61 7.18
CA LEU A 160 -7.55 -2.63 6.22
C LEU A 160 -7.66 -1.19 6.74
N PRO A 161 -8.87 -0.63 7.01
CA PRO A 161 -9.02 0.74 7.48
C PRO A 161 -8.60 0.95 8.94
N ASN A 162 -8.61 -0.10 9.77
CA ASN A 162 -8.31 0.04 11.20
C ASN A 162 -6.82 -0.13 11.53
N PHE A 163 -6.03 -0.75 10.64
CA PHE A 163 -4.64 -1.04 10.93
C PHE A 163 -3.70 -0.86 9.74
N ILE A 164 -3.95 -1.55 8.61
CA ILE A 164 -3.00 -1.60 7.48
C ILE A 164 -2.86 -0.23 6.80
N TRP A 165 -3.95 0.38 6.34
CA TRP A 165 -3.91 1.68 5.66
C TRP A 165 -3.40 2.80 6.57
N PRO A 166 -3.83 2.91 7.85
CA PRO A 166 -3.23 3.86 8.81
C PRO A 166 -1.71 3.70 8.94
N THR A 167 -1.22 2.46 9.08
CA THR A 167 0.21 2.19 9.23
C THR A 167 0.97 2.52 7.94
N MET A 168 0.41 2.17 6.78
CA MET A 168 0.95 2.50 5.47
C MET A 168 1.09 4.02 5.29
N PHE A 169 0.05 4.79 5.64
CA PHE A 169 0.06 6.25 5.57
C PHE A 169 1.12 6.86 6.49
N GLN A 170 1.15 6.43 7.76
CA GLN A 170 2.12 6.91 8.74
C GLN A 170 3.56 6.64 8.30
N TYR A 171 3.83 5.45 7.74
CA TYR A 171 5.15 5.14 7.22
C TYR A 171 5.49 5.94 5.97
N ALA A 172 4.52 6.16 5.07
CA ALA A 172 4.71 6.96 3.87
C ALA A 172 5.04 8.43 4.16
N LEU A 173 4.59 8.98 5.30
CA LEU A 173 5.01 10.31 5.78
C LEU A 173 6.53 10.41 6.03
N THR A 174 7.23 9.28 6.19
CA THR A 174 8.69 9.25 6.31
C THR A 174 9.43 9.28 4.97
N GLY A 175 8.69 9.31 3.85
CA GLY A 175 9.26 9.27 2.49
C GLY A 175 9.67 7.87 2.02
N ASN A 176 9.24 6.82 2.72
CA ASN A 176 9.58 5.43 2.41
C ASN A 176 8.34 4.62 2.01
N SER A 177 8.56 3.49 1.34
CA SER A 177 7.53 2.53 0.94
C SER A 177 8.02 1.09 1.10
N TYR A 178 7.10 0.14 1.29
CA TYR A 178 7.41 -1.30 1.29
C TYR A 178 6.89 -1.99 0.01
N PRO A 179 7.44 -3.17 -0.37
CA PRO A 179 7.08 -3.88 -1.59
C PRO A 179 5.60 -4.26 -1.74
N ALA A 180 4.92 -4.72 -0.68
CA ALA A 180 3.50 -5.10 -0.79
C ALA A 180 2.64 -3.85 -0.94
N PHE A 181 2.93 -2.80 -0.18
CA PHE A 181 2.27 -1.51 -0.31
C PHE A 181 2.46 -0.89 -1.71
N SER A 182 3.67 -0.93 -2.25
CA SER A 182 3.97 -0.45 -3.62
C SER A 182 3.50 -1.40 -4.74
N LEU A 183 2.91 -2.53 -4.37
CA LEU A 183 2.44 -3.61 -5.23
C LEU A 183 3.50 -4.25 -6.14
N GLU A 184 4.78 -4.14 -5.79
CA GLU A 184 5.85 -4.77 -6.59
C GLU A 184 5.70 -6.29 -6.68
N MET A 185 5.00 -6.90 -5.71
CA MET A 185 4.73 -8.34 -5.69
C MET A 185 3.48 -8.78 -6.47
N PHE A 186 2.65 -7.85 -6.97
CA PHE A 186 1.41 -8.19 -7.65
C PHE A 186 1.50 -7.96 -9.16
N SER A 187 1.11 -8.97 -9.94
CA SER A 187 1.02 -8.86 -11.40
C SER A 187 -0.36 -8.37 -11.90
N ASN A 188 -1.38 -8.41 -11.04
CA ASN A 188 -2.77 -8.05 -11.32
C ASN A 188 -3.31 -7.16 -10.21
N CYS A 189 -4.51 -6.57 -10.42
CA CYS A 189 -5.20 -5.79 -9.38
C CYS A 189 -5.29 -6.61 -8.10
N PRO A 190 -4.91 -6.08 -6.92
CA PRO A 190 -4.88 -6.83 -5.66
C PRO A 190 -6.26 -6.96 -5.00
N TYR A 191 -7.29 -6.34 -5.58
CA TYR A 191 -8.66 -6.40 -5.11
C TYR A 191 -9.52 -7.19 -6.10
N PRO A 192 -10.18 -8.27 -5.66
CA PRO A 192 -11.15 -8.97 -6.49
C PRO A 192 -12.51 -8.23 -6.55
N ASP A 193 -12.70 -7.23 -5.69
CA ASP A 193 -13.90 -6.42 -5.54
C ASP A 193 -13.55 -4.93 -5.62
N ASP A 194 -14.20 -4.21 -6.53
CA ASP A 194 -13.95 -2.78 -6.73
C ASP A 194 -14.39 -1.94 -5.51
N ASP A 195 -15.29 -2.45 -4.66
CA ASP A 195 -15.74 -1.74 -3.46
C ASP A 195 -14.57 -1.51 -2.48
N VAL A 196 -13.69 -2.50 -2.30
CA VAL A 196 -12.51 -2.39 -1.42
C VAL A 196 -11.51 -1.37 -1.96
N LEU A 197 -11.35 -1.31 -3.28
CA LEU A 197 -10.51 -0.31 -3.94
C LEU A 197 -11.08 1.10 -3.71
N VAL A 198 -12.39 1.28 -3.89
CA VAL A 198 -13.06 2.56 -3.66
C VAL A 198 -12.91 3.00 -2.20
N ASP A 199 -13.06 2.07 -1.26
CA ASP A 199 -12.85 2.34 0.16
C ASP A 199 -11.40 2.76 0.48
N GLU A 200 -10.40 2.13 -0.14
CA GLU A 200 -8.98 2.53 0.02
C GLU A 200 -8.75 3.97 -0.48
N LEU A 201 -9.27 4.30 -1.67
CA LEU A 201 -9.12 5.63 -2.27
C LEU A 201 -9.80 6.72 -1.42
N ASN A 202 -11.03 6.43 -0.95
CA ASN A 202 -11.76 7.32 -0.05
C ASN A 202 -11.03 7.50 1.28
N TRP A 203 -10.46 6.42 1.81
CA TRP A 203 -9.65 6.48 3.02
C TRP A 203 -8.40 7.34 2.81
N HIS A 204 -7.66 7.18 1.69
CA HIS A 204 -6.51 8.01 1.36
C HIS A 204 -6.86 9.51 1.31
N ALA A 205 -7.96 9.86 0.63
CA ALA A 205 -8.40 11.24 0.51
C ALA A 205 -8.79 11.86 1.86
N ARG A 206 -9.55 11.12 2.68
CA ARG A 206 -9.89 11.55 4.04
C ARG A 206 -8.66 11.73 4.91
N SER A 207 -7.72 10.77 4.90
CA SER A 207 -6.51 10.85 5.71
C SER A 207 -5.57 11.96 5.26
N LEU A 208 -5.49 12.25 3.95
CA LEU A 208 -4.76 13.43 3.47
C LEU A 208 -5.39 14.72 4.00
N LYS A 209 -6.72 14.84 3.94
CA LYS A 209 -7.46 15.99 4.47
C LYS A 209 -7.20 16.17 5.96
N GLU A 210 -7.34 15.12 6.75
CA GLU A 210 -7.06 15.13 8.19
C GLU A 210 -5.61 15.52 8.49
N PHE A 211 -4.65 15.00 7.72
CA PHE A 211 -3.24 15.34 7.85
C PHE A 211 -2.97 16.82 7.59
N VAL A 212 -3.50 17.41 6.51
CA VAL A 212 -3.25 18.82 6.20
C VAL A 212 -4.01 19.79 7.12
N ASP A 213 -5.12 19.35 7.70
CA ASP A 213 -5.90 20.11 8.68
C ASP A 213 -5.37 19.98 10.12
N ASP A 214 -4.44 19.05 10.38
CA ASP A 214 -3.81 18.87 11.69
C ASP A 214 -3.16 20.18 12.18
N PRO A 215 -3.39 20.61 13.43
CA PRO A 215 -2.84 21.87 13.95
C PRO A 215 -1.31 22.04 13.88
N GLN A 216 -0.56 20.95 13.91
CA GLN A 216 0.90 20.94 13.78
C GLN A 216 1.35 21.01 12.33
N ILE A 217 0.54 20.50 11.39
CA ILE A 217 0.85 20.47 9.96
C ILE A 217 0.34 21.72 9.26
N LYS A 218 -0.82 22.24 9.66
CA LYS A 218 -1.50 23.36 8.99
C LYS A 218 -0.69 24.66 8.93
N ARG A 219 0.39 24.75 9.71
CA ARG A 219 1.36 25.86 9.72
C ARG A 219 2.45 25.74 8.64
N PHE A 220 2.40 24.69 7.82
CA PHE A 220 3.37 24.41 6.78
C PHE A 220 2.71 24.28 5.40
N ALA A 221 3.48 24.60 4.38
CA ALA A 221 3.19 24.23 3.00
C ALA A 221 3.41 22.72 2.81
N VAL A 222 2.42 22.05 2.23
CA VAL A 222 2.44 20.60 1.96
C VAL A 222 2.38 20.40 0.45
N GLY A 223 3.46 19.88 -0.12
CA GLY A 223 3.62 19.68 -1.57
C GLY A 223 3.72 18.21 -1.99
N PHE A 224 3.27 17.28 -1.14
CA PHE A 224 3.33 15.85 -1.43
C PHE A 224 2.08 15.13 -0.88
N ILE A 225 1.73 14.02 -1.52
CA ILE A 225 0.64 13.13 -1.13
C ILE A 225 1.26 11.80 -0.68
N PRO A 226 1.17 11.40 0.60
CA PRO A 226 1.92 10.26 1.15
C PRO A 226 1.73 8.96 0.36
N LEU A 227 0.50 8.65 -0.04
CA LEU A 227 0.15 7.39 -0.71
C LEU A 227 -0.05 7.54 -2.23
N ASN A 228 0.55 8.56 -2.84
CA ASN A 228 0.46 8.76 -4.29
C ASN A 228 1.15 7.62 -5.06
N TYR A 229 2.28 7.11 -4.56
CA TYR A 229 2.99 5.98 -5.17
C TYR A 229 2.12 4.70 -5.20
N ARG A 230 1.34 4.50 -4.14
CA ARG A 230 0.41 3.39 -3.94
C ARG A 230 -0.76 3.49 -4.92
N ALA A 231 -1.38 4.66 -5.03
CA ALA A 231 -2.45 4.92 -5.99
C ALA A 231 -1.95 4.75 -7.44
N ASP A 232 -0.74 5.24 -7.76
CA ASP A 232 -0.14 5.07 -9.08
C ASP A 232 0.17 3.59 -9.39
N ALA A 233 0.61 2.81 -8.40
CA ALA A 233 0.77 1.37 -8.54
C ALA A 233 -0.57 0.66 -8.80
N LEU A 234 -1.61 0.97 -8.03
CA LEU A 234 -2.96 0.45 -8.26
C LEU A 234 -3.46 0.76 -9.66
N ARG A 235 -3.25 1.99 -10.13
CA ARG A 235 -3.64 2.42 -11.47
C ARG A 235 -3.02 1.54 -12.57
N ARG A 236 -1.78 1.07 -12.38
CA ARG A 236 -1.09 0.19 -13.34
C ARG A 236 -1.66 -1.23 -13.35
N VAL A 237 -1.98 -1.79 -12.19
CA VAL A 237 -2.39 -3.20 -12.07
C VAL A 237 -3.91 -3.39 -12.09
N CYS A 238 -4.70 -2.34 -11.86
CA CYS A 238 -6.17 -2.30 -11.89
C CYS A 238 -6.67 -1.49 -13.10
N PRO A 239 -6.54 -2.00 -14.34
CA PRO A 239 -6.84 -1.22 -15.55
C PRO A 239 -8.31 -0.78 -15.66
N ASN A 240 -9.24 -1.58 -15.12
CA ASN A 240 -10.67 -1.25 -15.14
C ASN A 240 -11.00 -0.02 -14.29
N SER A 241 -10.21 0.21 -13.24
CA SER A 241 -10.43 1.25 -12.24
C SER A 241 -9.41 2.39 -12.37
N ALA A 242 -8.52 2.31 -13.36
CA ALA A 242 -7.46 3.28 -13.60
C ALA A 242 -7.99 4.72 -13.75
N ARG A 243 -9.15 4.91 -14.40
CA ARG A 243 -9.80 6.23 -14.51
C ARG A 243 -10.19 6.78 -13.14
N SER A 244 -10.92 6.00 -12.34
CA SER A 244 -11.39 6.42 -11.02
C SER A 244 -10.21 6.72 -10.09
N ILE A 245 -9.17 5.89 -10.14
CA ILE A 245 -7.93 6.10 -9.39
C ILE A 245 -7.27 7.43 -9.82
N THR A 246 -7.14 7.69 -11.12
CA THR A 246 -6.57 8.95 -11.63
C THR A 246 -7.36 10.17 -11.17
N ILE A 247 -8.69 10.10 -11.20
CA ILE A 247 -9.54 11.20 -10.72
C ILE A 247 -9.33 11.42 -9.22
N ALA A 248 -9.37 10.37 -8.40
CA ALA A 248 -9.11 10.46 -6.97
C ALA A 248 -7.70 11.01 -6.64
N MET A 249 -6.69 10.64 -7.42
CA MET A 249 -5.35 11.22 -7.30
C MET A 249 -5.36 12.73 -7.63
N ALA A 250 -6.03 13.14 -8.70
CA ALA A 250 -6.13 14.54 -9.09
C ALA A 250 -6.93 15.38 -8.08
N GLU A 251 -7.95 14.80 -7.42
CA GLU A 251 -8.66 15.47 -6.32
C GLU A 251 -7.75 15.80 -5.14
N ASN A 252 -6.85 14.88 -4.79
CA ASN A 252 -5.85 15.10 -3.75
C ASN A 252 -4.87 16.23 -4.13
N TRP A 253 -4.49 16.32 -5.41
CA TRP A 253 -3.69 17.45 -5.91
C TRP A 253 -4.45 18.77 -5.88
N ALA A 254 -5.73 18.76 -6.27
CA ALA A 254 -6.58 19.96 -6.19
C ALA A 254 -6.70 20.47 -4.75
N LEU A 255 -6.91 19.57 -3.78
CA LEU A 255 -6.93 19.91 -2.34
C LEU A 255 -5.63 20.61 -1.90
N LEU A 256 -4.47 20.08 -2.28
CA LEU A 256 -3.18 20.70 -1.92
C LEU A 256 -2.95 22.04 -2.62
N ALA A 257 -3.36 22.15 -3.90
CA ALA A 257 -3.18 23.35 -4.69
C ALA A 257 -4.05 24.51 -4.17
N GLU A 258 -5.32 24.26 -3.87
CA GLU A 258 -6.23 25.22 -3.24
C GLU A 258 -5.71 25.68 -1.89
N ARG A 259 -5.22 24.75 -1.06
CA ARG A 259 -4.62 25.08 0.23
C ARG A 259 -3.39 25.97 0.08
N ALA A 260 -2.52 25.67 -0.87
CA ALA A 260 -1.31 26.45 -1.14
C ALA A 260 -1.66 27.87 -1.60
N LEU A 261 -2.68 28.01 -2.45
CA LEU A 261 -3.20 29.30 -2.91
C LEU A 261 -3.77 30.13 -1.75
N ASP A 262 -4.54 29.50 -0.87
CA ASP A 262 -5.15 30.18 0.29
C ASP A 262 -4.12 30.58 1.36
N ASN A 263 -2.94 29.98 1.35
CA ASN A 263 -1.93 30.15 2.40
C ASN A 263 -0.50 30.29 1.81
N PRO A 264 -0.23 31.30 0.97
CA PRO A 264 1.02 31.41 0.20
C PRO A 264 2.26 31.67 1.07
N ASP A 265 2.06 32.20 2.28
CA ASP A 265 3.15 32.58 3.19
C ASP A 265 3.63 31.43 4.10
N LEU A 266 3.00 30.24 4.04
CA LEU A 266 3.40 29.13 4.90
C LEU A 266 4.76 28.57 4.46
N PRO A 267 5.73 28.40 5.39
CA PRO A 267 7.01 27.79 5.06
C PRO A 267 6.85 26.28 4.84
N PHE A 268 7.80 25.66 4.14
CA PHE A 268 7.96 24.22 4.18
C PHE A 268 8.35 23.73 5.60
N PRO A 269 8.21 22.42 5.90
CA PRO A 269 8.58 21.86 7.21
C PRO A 269 10.04 22.10 7.62
N ASP A 270 10.94 22.31 6.66
CA ASP A 270 12.36 22.64 6.89
C ASP A 270 12.62 24.15 7.13
N GLY A 271 11.56 24.97 7.08
CA GLY A 271 11.61 26.43 7.23
C GLY A 271 11.91 27.20 5.95
N SER A 272 12.13 26.52 4.82
CA SER A 272 12.33 27.19 3.53
C SER A 272 11.03 27.79 3.01
N VAL A 273 11.14 28.87 2.24
CA VAL A 273 9.99 29.58 1.65
C VAL A 273 9.62 28.89 0.33
N PRO A 274 8.35 28.48 0.14
CA PRO A 274 7.90 27.96 -1.14
C PRO A 274 8.14 28.96 -2.28
N PRO A 275 8.45 28.48 -3.50
CA PRO A 275 8.48 29.36 -4.67
C PRO A 275 7.09 29.99 -4.87
N SER A 276 7.03 31.20 -5.42
CA SER A 276 5.74 31.85 -5.70
C SER A 276 4.86 31.05 -6.65
N SER A 277 5.45 30.18 -7.49
CA SER A 277 4.71 29.28 -8.38
C SER A 277 4.17 28.03 -7.68
N PHE A 278 4.38 27.85 -6.37
CA PHE A 278 4.06 26.61 -5.67
C PHE A 278 2.60 26.16 -5.82
N PRO A 279 1.57 27.02 -5.67
CA PRO A 279 0.18 26.61 -5.92
C PRO A 279 -0.04 26.14 -7.36
N THR A 280 0.51 26.89 -8.33
CA THR A 280 0.45 26.55 -9.77
C THR A 280 1.17 25.23 -10.09
N ASP A 281 2.33 24.98 -9.49
CA ASP A 281 3.12 23.78 -9.75
C ASP A 281 2.38 22.52 -9.24
N ILE A 282 1.77 22.59 -8.05
CA ILE A 282 0.90 21.51 -7.51
C ILE A 282 -0.33 21.31 -8.39
N ALA A 283 -0.98 22.39 -8.83
CA ALA A 283 -2.15 22.29 -9.71
C ALA A 283 -1.80 21.61 -11.05
N ARG A 284 -0.60 21.90 -11.58
CA ARG A 284 -0.09 21.25 -12.80
C ARG A 284 0.18 19.77 -12.60
N ASP A 285 0.70 19.34 -11.45
CA ASP A 285 0.88 17.92 -11.16
C ASP A 285 -0.46 17.15 -11.21
N GLY A 286 -1.54 17.76 -10.71
CA GLY A 286 -2.89 17.24 -10.85
C GLY A 286 -3.37 17.17 -12.31
N LEU A 287 -3.15 18.23 -13.09
CA LEU A 287 -3.54 18.27 -14.51
C LEU A 287 -2.80 17.24 -15.37
N VAL A 288 -1.50 17.01 -15.10
CA VAL A 288 -0.70 16.00 -15.80
C VAL A 288 -1.32 14.61 -15.67
N LEU A 289 -1.88 14.28 -14.51
CA LEU A 289 -2.59 13.01 -14.31
C LEU A 289 -3.85 12.92 -15.17
N LEU A 290 -4.65 13.99 -15.21
CA LEU A 290 -5.88 14.05 -15.99
C LEU A 290 -5.62 14.03 -17.50
N ASP A 291 -4.55 14.67 -17.96
CA ASP A 291 -4.14 14.72 -19.37
C ASP A 291 -3.57 13.38 -19.86
N ALA A 292 -3.15 12.51 -18.94
CA ALA A 292 -2.70 11.15 -19.26
C ALA A 292 -3.86 10.15 -19.46
N LEU A 293 -5.11 10.54 -19.16
CA LEU A 293 -6.27 9.73 -19.52
C LEU A 293 -6.47 9.84 -21.04
N PRO A 294 -6.58 8.70 -21.78
CA PRO A 294 -6.87 8.76 -23.22
C PRO A 294 -8.17 9.51 -23.49
N ASP A 295 -8.36 10.02 -24.72
CA ASP A 295 -9.56 10.75 -25.20
C ASP A 295 -10.87 10.06 -24.79
N LEU A 296 -11.31 10.35 -23.57
CA LEU A 296 -12.50 9.81 -22.95
C LEU A 296 -13.48 10.97 -22.80
N PRO A 297 -14.79 10.72 -22.99
CA PRO A 297 -15.77 11.76 -22.77
C PRO A 297 -15.62 12.32 -21.36
N GLU A 298 -15.54 13.64 -21.26
CA GLU A 298 -15.61 14.34 -19.98
C GLU A 298 -16.90 13.89 -19.27
N ASN A 299 -16.75 13.33 -18.08
CA ASN A 299 -17.86 13.19 -17.14
C ASN A 299 -17.80 14.38 -16.17
N ALA A 300 -18.91 14.62 -15.46
CA ALA A 300 -19.05 15.78 -14.57
C ALA A 300 -17.90 15.88 -13.54
N GLU A 301 -17.46 14.74 -13.01
CA GLU A 301 -16.38 14.64 -12.03
C GLU A 301 -15.02 15.07 -12.60
N LEU A 302 -14.62 14.55 -13.78
CA LEU A 302 -13.39 14.96 -14.45
C LEU A 302 -13.39 16.47 -14.75
N PHE A 303 -14.53 16.99 -15.23
CA PHE A 303 -14.69 18.41 -15.52
C PHE A 303 -14.54 19.26 -14.26
N GLU A 304 -15.15 18.84 -13.14
CA GLU A 304 -15.08 19.55 -11.86
C GLU A 304 -13.65 19.62 -11.31
N VAL A 305 -12.92 18.50 -11.29
CA VAL A 305 -11.54 18.48 -10.79
C VAL A 305 -10.62 19.32 -11.69
N ARG A 306 -10.78 19.22 -13.01
CA ARG A 306 -10.01 20.05 -13.97
C ARG A 306 -10.31 21.54 -13.80
N ALA A 307 -11.58 21.90 -13.59
CA ALA A 307 -11.99 23.28 -13.36
C ALA A 307 -11.38 23.85 -12.07
N ARG A 308 -11.37 23.07 -10.97
CA ARG A 308 -10.72 23.45 -9.70
C ARG A 308 -9.21 23.69 -9.87
N LEU A 309 -8.51 22.78 -10.55
CA LEU A 309 -7.08 22.93 -10.82
C LEU A 309 -6.78 24.16 -11.70
N ASN A 310 -7.56 24.39 -12.76
CA ASN A 310 -7.40 25.58 -13.61
C ASN A 310 -7.69 26.88 -12.84
N ALA A 311 -8.70 26.88 -11.96
CA ALA A 311 -9.03 28.05 -11.14
C ALA A 311 -7.86 28.47 -10.24
N VAL A 312 -7.10 27.50 -9.69
CA VAL A 312 -5.88 27.80 -8.94
C VAL A 312 -4.83 28.49 -9.82
N ILE A 313 -4.59 27.96 -11.02
CA ILE A 313 -3.61 28.52 -11.97
C ILE A 313 -3.99 29.93 -12.42
N GLU A 314 -5.28 30.18 -12.64
CA GLU A 314 -5.79 31.51 -13.02
C GLU A 314 -5.69 32.51 -11.87
N ALA A 315 -6.00 32.08 -10.64
CA ALA A 315 -5.94 32.94 -9.46
C ALA A 315 -4.51 33.32 -9.06
N ASP A 316 -3.54 32.42 -9.23
CA ASP A 316 -2.11 32.66 -8.93
C ASP A 316 -1.46 33.67 -9.89
N GLN A 317 -2.12 34.00 -11.01
CA GLN A 317 -1.62 34.95 -12.02
C GLN A 317 -2.12 36.40 -11.84
N LEU A 318 -3.03 36.64 -10.89
CA LEU A 318 -3.67 37.94 -10.64
C LEU A 318 -3.01 38.70 -9.49
#